data_AF-A0A1X7UWU0-F1
#
_entry.id   AF-A0A1X7UWU0-F1
#
_cell.length_a   1.000
_cell.length_b   1.000
_cell.length_c   1.000
_cell.angle_alpha   90.00
_cell.angle_beta   90.00
_cell.angle_gamma   90.00
#
_symmetry.space_group_name_H-M   'P 1'
#
loop_
_entity.id
_entity.type
_entity.pdbx_description
1 polymer ?
#
loop_
_entity_poly.entity_id
_entity_poly.type
_entity_poly.pdbx_seq_one_letter_code
_entity_poly.pdbx_strand_id
1 'polypeptide(L)'
;MAERGDKKFGFLLSLTGNLSLQEKKEKKGRLYSTKKGQQKYWFWFDEKECVLKYYKSKELYIQSLHTPLGKISLADAKVTPAAAYEHASNEDTSNTFIILTQSGQYFALTSDSAETCHDWIRKLQAKRTEWIKKDSDIRKTLPRAISPRNYDRVSGLVGGDKSFGSSLGGGELLRTTGSGSVSVRKIFIDQLEGKLSPFSEYQDPFESDRPLQRTETASSSASSTNFYQTETDGIREGEGEREEEEPAGKSLCNSDDSGGSGRGGSGQSSFITSTYELTDQDRATLELKAELSETRSERDQLKKQLMQLQEKLFKKDEKIKSLQDEVDKLKETIHKINSPNSDYALENENLRVVIESLQKSLKSLDGEVELHKLKLKERNSELDLQNE
;
A
#
# COMPACT_ATOMS: atom_id res chain seq x y z
N MET A 1 -79.63 13.08 -42.85
CA MET A 1 -79.84 11.71 -42.36
C MET A 1 -78.46 11.20 -41.97
N ALA A 2 -78.03 11.34 -40.71
CA ALA A 2 -78.21 10.39 -39.58
C ALA A 2 -77.63 9.00 -39.97
N GLU A 3 -76.54 8.48 -39.38
CA GLU A 3 -76.33 7.96 -37.99
C GLU A 3 -74.82 8.06 -37.65
N ARG A 4 -74.26 8.38 -36.47
CA ARG A 4 -74.41 8.04 -35.03
C ARG A 4 -74.14 6.57 -34.63
N GLY A 5 -73.12 6.42 -33.77
CA GLY A 5 -72.88 5.28 -32.85
C GLY A 5 -71.77 4.34 -33.34
N ASP A 6 -70.73 3.94 -32.60
CA ASP A 6 -70.52 3.97 -31.16
C ASP A 6 -69.02 3.98 -30.80
N LYS A 7 -68.73 4.74 -29.75
CA LYS A 7 -67.46 4.80 -29.04
C LYS A 7 -67.38 3.61 -28.08
N LYS A 8 -66.35 2.77 -28.21
CA LYS A 8 -65.82 2.00 -27.07
C LYS A 8 -64.38 2.41 -26.81
N PHE A 9 -64.24 3.26 -25.79
CA PHE A 9 -63.00 3.58 -25.10
C PHE A 9 -62.45 2.31 -24.44
N GLY A 10 -61.42 1.71 -25.04
CA GLY A 10 -60.50 0.81 -24.35
C GLY A 10 -59.29 1.62 -23.88
N PHE A 11 -59.32 2.08 -22.63
CA PHE A 11 -58.18 2.71 -21.96
C PHE A 11 -57.12 1.63 -21.69
N LEU A 12 -56.28 1.32 -22.67
CA LEU A 12 -54.98 0.70 -22.43
C LEU A 12 -54.00 1.83 -22.14
N LEU A 13 -53.76 2.08 -20.84
CA LEU A 13 -52.67 2.90 -20.35
C LEU A 13 -51.34 2.33 -20.85
N SER A 14 -50.80 2.91 -21.93
CA SER A 14 -49.42 2.72 -22.33
C SER A 14 -48.51 3.45 -21.33
N LEU A 15 -48.17 2.78 -20.24
CA LEU A 15 -47.10 3.18 -19.31
C LEU A 15 -45.72 2.83 -19.91
N THR A 16 -45.41 3.35 -21.10
CA THR A 16 -44.09 3.22 -21.74
C THR A 16 -43.47 4.57 -22.11
N GLY A 17 -44.09 5.69 -21.72
CA GLY A 17 -43.54 7.03 -21.93
C GLY A 17 -42.86 7.57 -20.67
N ASN A 18 -41.56 7.88 -20.77
CA ASN A 18 -40.77 8.74 -19.88
C ASN A 18 -39.94 8.13 -18.72
N LEU A 19 -39.40 6.91 -18.86
CA LEU A 19 -38.20 6.49 -18.10
C LEU A 19 -36.87 6.73 -18.85
N SER A 20 -36.92 7.27 -20.07
CA SER A 20 -35.81 7.25 -21.05
C SER A 20 -34.69 8.29 -20.85
N LEU A 21 -34.76 9.21 -19.88
CA LEU A 21 -33.73 10.28 -19.75
C LEU A 21 -32.86 10.24 -18.49
N GLN A 22 -33.16 9.39 -17.50
CA GLN A 22 -32.29 9.25 -16.31
C GLN A 22 -31.39 8.01 -16.32
N GLU A 23 -31.56 7.06 -17.25
CA GLU A 23 -30.67 5.89 -17.36
C GLU A 23 -29.26 6.19 -17.89
N LYS A 24 -28.95 7.44 -18.24
CA LYS A 24 -27.77 7.80 -19.04
C LYS A 24 -26.41 7.82 -18.32
N LYS A 25 -26.30 7.45 -17.03
CA LYS A 25 -25.00 7.52 -16.33
C LYS A 25 -24.49 6.20 -15.77
N GLU A 26 -25.35 5.22 -15.55
CA GLU A 26 -24.93 3.99 -14.90
C GLU A 26 -24.16 3.06 -15.85
N LYS A 27 -22.92 2.73 -15.48
CA LYS A 27 -22.12 1.77 -16.23
C LYS A 27 -22.63 0.34 -15.95
N LYS A 28 -23.09 -0.32 -17.00
CA LYS A 28 -23.59 -1.70 -17.02
C LYS A 28 -22.87 -2.47 -18.12
N GLY A 29 -22.64 -3.76 -17.93
CA GLY A 29 -22.03 -4.59 -18.97
C GLY A 29 -21.66 -6.00 -18.52
N ARG A 30 -21.22 -6.80 -19.48
CA ARG A 30 -20.78 -8.18 -19.26
C ARG A 30 -19.29 -8.17 -18.96
N LEU A 31 -18.89 -8.91 -17.92
CA LEU A 31 -17.50 -9.20 -17.61
C LEU A 31 -17.38 -10.67 -17.19
N TYR A 32 -16.19 -11.23 -17.30
CA TYR A 32 -15.87 -12.60 -16.89
C TYR A 32 -15.10 -12.58 -15.58
N SER A 33 -15.40 -13.51 -14.69
CA SER A 33 -14.62 -13.72 -13.47
C SER A 33 -13.66 -14.89 -13.66
N THR A 34 -12.37 -14.66 -13.39
CA THR A 34 -11.33 -15.69 -13.54
C THR A 34 -11.33 -16.71 -12.41
N LYS A 35 -11.87 -16.38 -11.22
CA LYS A 35 -11.83 -17.24 -10.01
C LYS A 35 -12.62 -18.56 -10.12
N LYS A 36 -13.53 -18.70 -11.08
CA LYS A 36 -14.45 -19.86 -11.19
C LYS A 36 -14.59 -20.39 -12.63
N GLY A 37 -13.50 -20.43 -13.39
CA GLY A 37 -13.51 -20.96 -14.76
C GLY A 37 -14.22 -20.05 -15.77
N GLN A 38 -13.78 -18.79 -15.87
CA GLN A 38 -14.28 -17.79 -16.83
C GLN A 38 -15.81 -17.69 -16.89
N GLN A 39 -16.46 -17.67 -15.72
CA GLN A 39 -17.91 -17.49 -15.67
C GLN A 39 -18.29 -16.07 -16.06
N LYS A 40 -19.27 -15.96 -16.96
CA LYS A 40 -19.80 -14.69 -17.44
C LYS A 40 -20.84 -14.15 -16.45
N TYR A 41 -20.67 -12.91 -16.03
CA TYR A 41 -21.59 -12.21 -15.14
C TYR A 41 -22.00 -10.87 -15.75
N TRP A 42 -23.21 -10.41 -15.39
CA TRP A 42 -23.67 -9.07 -15.69
C TRP A 42 -23.36 -8.15 -14.52
N PHE A 43 -22.53 -7.14 -14.76
CA PHE A 43 -22.12 -6.17 -13.76
C PHE A 43 -22.90 -4.87 -13.91
N TRP A 44 -23.28 -4.30 -12.78
CA TRP A 44 -23.91 -3.00 -12.66
C TRP A 44 -23.23 -2.21 -11.56
N PHE A 45 -22.71 -1.04 -11.92
CA PHE A 45 -22.13 -0.12 -10.96
C PHE A 45 -23.19 0.85 -10.44
N ASP A 46 -23.48 0.75 -9.15
CA ASP A 46 -24.38 1.65 -8.44
C ASP A 46 -23.59 2.86 -7.94
N GLU A 47 -23.75 4.00 -8.64
CA GLU A 47 -23.02 5.23 -8.31
C GLU A 47 -23.40 5.82 -6.94
N LYS A 48 -24.63 5.56 -6.47
CA LYS A 48 -25.11 6.14 -5.20
C LYS A 48 -24.45 5.48 -4.01
N GLU A 49 -24.32 4.15 -4.08
CA GLU A 49 -23.70 3.34 -3.03
C GLU A 49 -22.19 3.18 -3.23
N CYS A 50 -21.65 3.51 -4.41
CA CYS A 50 -20.27 3.18 -4.81
C CYS A 50 -20.00 1.66 -4.68
N VAL A 51 -20.96 0.86 -5.14
CA VAL A 51 -20.93 -0.59 -5.05
C VAL A 51 -21.08 -1.20 -6.44
N LEU A 52 -20.18 -2.11 -6.78
CA LEU A 52 -20.27 -2.92 -7.98
C LEU A 52 -21.07 -4.20 -7.68
N LYS A 53 -22.27 -4.29 -8.24
CA LYS A 53 -23.19 -5.42 -8.10
C LYS A 53 -23.03 -6.35 -9.30
N TYR A 54 -23.08 -7.66 -9.09
CA TYR A 54 -23.02 -8.63 -10.20
C TYR A 54 -24.13 -9.67 -10.12
N TYR A 55 -24.59 -10.08 -11.29
CA TYR A 55 -25.72 -10.97 -11.51
C TYR A 55 -25.31 -12.10 -12.44
N LYS A 56 -25.95 -13.27 -12.31
CA LYS A 56 -25.65 -14.44 -13.15
C LYS A 56 -25.97 -14.19 -14.63
N SER A 57 -26.99 -13.40 -14.95
CA SER A 57 -27.33 -13.04 -16.32
C SER A 57 -27.99 -11.66 -16.41
N LYS A 58 -28.14 -11.13 -17.64
CA LYS A 58 -28.78 -9.83 -17.89
C LYS A 58 -30.28 -9.88 -17.60
N GLU A 59 -30.90 -11.00 -17.86
CA GLU A 59 -32.34 -11.22 -17.68
C GLU A 59 -32.72 -11.13 -16.20
N LEU A 60 -31.89 -11.70 -15.33
CA LEU A 60 -32.07 -11.60 -13.88
C LEU A 60 -31.90 -10.17 -13.35
N TYR A 61 -31.08 -9.36 -14.01
CA TYR A 61 -30.95 -7.94 -13.71
C TYR A 61 -32.23 -7.17 -14.12
N ILE A 62 -32.73 -7.39 -15.34
CA ILE A 62 -33.92 -6.69 -15.87
C ILE A 62 -35.18 -7.01 -15.06
N GLN A 63 -35.31 -8.25 -14.59
CA GLN A 63 -36.49 -8.67 -13.85
C GLN A 63 -36.61 -7.99 -12.46
N SER A 64 -35.59 -7.26 -11.98
CA SER A 64 -35.57 -6.48 -10.73
C SER A 64 -35.93 -7.22 -9.43
N LEU A 65 -36.30 -8.50 -9.53
CA LEU A 65 -36.75 -9.36 -8.44
C LEU A 65 -35.60 -10.09 -7.71
N HIS A 66 -34.38 -10.04 -8.26
CA HIS A 66 -33.28 -10.84 -7.74
C HIS A 66 -32.24 -10.00 -7.01
N THR A 67 -31.96 -10.43 -5.77
CA THR A 67 -30.79 -10.03 -4.98
C THR A 67 -29.52 -10.26 -5.80
N PRO A 68 -28.61 -9.27 -5.90
CA PRO A 68 -27.34 -9.47 -6.59
C PRO A 68 -26.58 -10.65 -5.99
N LEU A 69 -25.88 -11.41 -6.84
CA LEU A 69 -25.12 -12.58 -6.41
C LEU A 69 -24.00 -12.20 -5.45
N GLY A 70 -23.46 -11.00 -5.64
CA GLY A 70 -22.57 -10.36 -4.69
C GLY A 70 -22.46 -8.86 -4.93
N LYS A 71 -21.83 -8.21 -3.95
CA LYS A 71 -21.58 -6.78 -3.92
C LYS A 71 -20.10 -6.55 -3.62
N ILE A 72 -19.46 -5.67 -4.38
CA ILE A 72 -18.07 -5.27 -4.16
C ILE A 72 -18.08 -3.78 -3.83
N SER A 73 -17.74 -3.43 -2.59
CA SER A 73 -17.61 -2.03 -2.19
C SER A 73 -16.37 -1.42 -2.82
N LEU A 74 -16.53 -0.28 -3.52
CA LEU A 74 -15.44 0.43 -4.18
C LEU A 74 -14.94 1.66 -3.41
N ALA A 75 -15.59 2.04 -2.31
CA ALA A 75 -15.14 3.11 -1.42
C ALA A 75 -13.63 3.00 -1.13
N ASP A 76 -13.23 1.79 -0.77
CA ASP A 76 -11.91 1.46 -0.27
C ASP A 76 -11.10 0.55 -1.20
N ALA A 77 -11.61 0.27 -2.40
CA ALA A 77 -10.96 -0.65 -3.32
C ALA A 77 -9.99 0.07 -4.27
N LYS A 78 -8.85 -0.55 -4.53
CA LYS A 78 -7.92 -0.14 -5.59
C LYS A 78 -8.29 -0.89 -6.87
N VAL A 79 -8.51 -0.15 -7.96
CA VAL A 79 -8.78 -0.72 -9.29
C VAL A 79 -7.56 -0.48 -10.17
N THR A 80 -6.98 -1.53 -10.74
CA THR A 80 -5.76 -1.46 -11.55
C THR A 80 -5.81 -2.42 -12.73
N PRO A 81 -5.18 -2.11 -13.88
CA PRO A 81 -4.95 -3.08 -14.93
C PRO A 81 -4.20 -4.31 -14.39
N ALA A 82 -4.51 -5.51 -14.88
CA ALA A 82 -3.81 -6.72 -14.44
C ALA A 82 -2.33 -6.71 -14.85
N ALA A 83 -2.01 -6.10 -15.99
CA ALA A 83 -0.64 -5.92 -16.48
C ALA A 83 0.28 -5.15 -15.51
N ALA A 84 -0.29 -4.38 -14.57
CA ALA A 84 0.50 -3.68 -13.54
C ALA A 84 1.00 -4.61 -12.42
N TYR A 85 0.60 -5.89 -12.42
CA TYR A 85 1.14 -6.91 -11.53
C TYR A 85 2.09 -7.80 -12.33
N GLU A 86 3.39 -7.50 -12.23
CA GLU A 86 4.53 -7.98 -13.05
C GLU A 86 4.84 -9.49 -13.00
N HIS A 87 3.90 -10.32 -12.55
CA HIS A 87 4.08 -11.78 -12.47
C HIS A 87 3.06 -12.59 -13.28
N ALA A 88 2.24 -11.92 -14.10
CA ALA A 88 1.33 -12.61 -15.00
C ALA A 88 2.12 -13.17 -16.21
N SER A 89 2.53 -14.43 -16.08
CA SER A 89 3.07 -15.27 -17.14
C SER A 89 2.26 -15.17 -18.44
N ASN A 90 2.88 -14.68 -19.52
CA ASN A 90 2.63 -14.89 -20.96
C ASN A 90 1.20 -14.95 -21.56
N GLU A 91 0.13 -14.82 -20.79
CA GLU A 91 -1.24 -14.77 -21.29
C GLU A 91 -1.67 -13.31 -21.50
N ASP A 92 -2.46 -13.06 -22.55
CA ASP A 92 -3.01 -11.75 -22.93
C ASP A 92 -3.92 -11.17 -21.83
N THR A 93 -3.31 -10.66 -20.77
CA THR A 93 -3.98 -10.01 -19.64
C THR A 93 -4.41 -8.58 -19.93
N SER A 94 -4.23 -8.11 -21.17
CA SER A 94 -4.60 -6.77 -21.65
C SER A 94 -6.10 -6.46 -21.46
N ASN A 95 -6.94 -7.49 -21.46
CA ASN A 95 -8.39 -7.37 -21.25
C ASN A 95 -8.82 -7.55 -19.79
N THR A 96 -7.88 -7.73 -18.86
CA THR A 96 -8.15 -8.04 -17.46
C THR A 96 -7.76 -6.88 -16.54
N PHE A 97 -8.61 -6.61 -15.55
CA PHE A 97 -8.32 -5.67 -14.48
C PHE A 97 -8.63 -6.29 -13.12
N ILE A 98 -7.97 -5.77 -12.09
CA ILE A 98 -8.03 -6.27 -10.73
C ILE A 98 -8.64 -5.20 -9.84
N ILE A 99 -9.58 -5.63 -9.00
CA ILE A 99 -10.14 -4.84 -7.90
C ILE A 99 -9.62 -5.46 -6.60
N LEU A 100 -8.78 -4.72 -5.87
CA LEU A 100 -8.25 -5.12 -4.57
C LEU A 100 -8.95 -4.31 -3.47
N THR A 101 -9.71 -4.97 -2.62
CA THR A 101 -10.37 -4.34 -1.47
C THR A 101 -9.43 -4.24 -0.27
N GLN A 102 -9.68 -3.31 0.67
CA GLN A 102 -8.93 -3.22 1.93
C GLN A 102 -8.96 -4.51 2.77
N SER A 103 -10.01 -5.32 2.64
CA SER A 103 -10.10 -6.62 3.31
C SER A 103 -9.11 -7.67 2.76
N GLY A 104 -8.32 -7.33 1.74
CA GLY A 104 -7.42 -8.25 1.04
C GLY A 104 -8.12 -9.11 -0.02
N GLN A 105 -9.46 -9.01 -0.16
CA GLN A 105 -10.15 -9.68 -1.25
C GLN A 105 -9.78 -9.03 -2.59
N TYR A 106 -9.29 -9.84 -3.52
CA TYR A 106 -9.04 -9.45 -4.90
C TYR A 106 -10.10 -10.03 -5.84
N PHE A 107 -10.48 -9.27 -6.87
CA PHE A 107 -11.39 -9.70 -7.93
C PHE A 107 -10.74 -9.39 -9.27
N ALA A 108 -10.39 -10.44 -10.03
CA ALA A 108 -9.90 -10.30 -11.39
C ALA A 108 -11.09 -10.43 -12.36
N LEU A 109 -11.31 -9.36 -13.12
CA LEU A 109 -12.41 -9.21 -14.06
C LEU A 109 -11.86 -9.01 -15.46
N THR A 110 -12.33 -9.82 -16.40
CA THR A 110 -11.90 -9.78 -17.79
C THR A 110 -13.03 -9.24 -18.65
N SER A 111 -12.72 -8.39 -19.61
CA SER A 111 -13.66 -7.85 -20.58
C SER A 111 -13.52 -8.52 -21.95
N ASP A 112 -14.51 -8.35 -22.83
CA ASP A 112 -14.46 -8.85 -24.21
C ASP A 112 -13.35 -8.14 -25.03
N SER A 113 -12.93 -6.92 -24.64
CA SER A 113 -11.87 -6.15 -25.32
C SER A 113 -11.05 -5.26 -24.37
N ALA A 114 -9.87 -4.86 -24.80
CA ALA A 114 -8.98 -3.98 -24.03
C ALA A 114 -9.60 -2.60 -23.86
N GLU A 115 -10.27 -2.07 -24.88
CA GLU A 115 -10.98 -0.79 -24.82
C GLU A 115 -12.08 -0.80 -23.78
N THR A 116 -12.88 -1.86 -23.74
CA THR A 116 -13.96 -1.99 -22.76
C THR A 116 -13.40 -2.18 -21.35
N CYS A 117 -12.30 -2.92 -21.19
CA CYS A 117 -11.55 -3.03 -19.94
C CYS A 117 -11.10 -1.64 -19.44
N HIS A 118 -10.41 -0.86 -20.28
CA HIS A 118 -9.95 0.49 -19.92
C HIS A 118 -11.12 1.46 -19.61
N ASP A 119 -12.24 1.39 -20.34
CA ASP A 119 -13.43 2.20 -20.03
C ASP A 119 -14.01 1.84 -18.65
N TRP A 120 -14.04 0.55 -18.29
CA TRP A 120 -14.42 0.12 -16.95
C TRP A 120 -13.46 0.68 -15.89
N ILE A 121 -12.15 0.51 -16.06
CA ILE A 121 -11.15 1.02 -15.10
C ILE A 121 -11.33 2.53 -14.90
N ARG A 122 -11.38 3.30 -16.00
CA ARG A 122 -11.51 4.76 -15.95
C ARG A 122 -12.78 5.20 -15.24
N LYS A 123 -13.92 4.57 -15.53
CA LYS A 123 -15.20 4.90 -14.90
C LYS A 123 -15.23 4.55 -13.41
N LEU A 124 -14.75 3.36 -13.04
CA LEU A 124 -14.72 2.94 -11.64
C LEU A 124 -13.78 3.84 -10.81
N GLN A 125 -12.60 4.16 -11.34
CA GLN A 125 -11.65 5.07 -10.68
C GLN A 125 -12.21 6.50 -10.56
N ALA A 126 -12.76 7.06 -11.63
CA ALA A 126 -13.36 8.40 -11.62
C ALA A 126 -14.48 8.48 -10.57
N LYS A 127 -15.40 7.50 -10.57
CA LYS A 127 -16.52 7.48 -9.64
C LYS A 127 -16.10 7.26 -8.19
N ARG A 128 -15.09 6.41 -7.96
CA ARG A 128 -14.48 6.27 -6.63
C ARG A 128 -13.91 7.60 -6.13
N THR A 129 -13.17 8.33 -6.97
CA THR A 129 -12.61 9.63 -6.56
C THR A 129 -13.68 10.69 -6.30
N GLU A 130 -14.75 10.72 -7.08
CA GLU A 130 -15.94 11.55 -6.81
C GLU A 130 -16.57 11.20 -5.45
N TRP A 131 -16.73 9.91 -5.15
CA TRP A 131 -17.30 9.44 -3.89
C TRP A 131 -16.44 9.83 -2.69
N ILE A 132 -15.11 9.66 -2.77
CA ILE A 132 -14.18 10.05 -1.69
C ILE A 132 -14.25 11.56 -1.44
N LYS A 133 -14.35 12.38 -2.49
CA LYS A 133 -14.53 13.84 -2.35
C LYS A 133 -15.83 14.16 -1.63
N LYS A 134 -16.94 13.54 -2.06
CA LYS A 134 -18.26 13.73 -1.46
C LYS A 134 -18.30 13.30 0.01
N ASP A 135 -17.72 12.16 0.36
CA ASP A 135 -17.64 11.68 1.76
C ASP A 135 -16.78 12.62 2.62
N SER A 136 -15.66 13.10 2.09
CA SER A 136 -14.80 14.08 2.76
C SER A 136 -15.53 15.40 3.05
N ASP A 137 -16.31 15.91 2.10
CA ASP A 137 -17.09 17.13 2.29
C ASP A 137 -18.22 16.95 3.31
N ILE A 138 -18.86 15.78 3.34
CA ILE A 138 -19.83 15.42 4.39
C ILE A 138 -19.15 15.40 5.77
N ARG A 139 -17.97 14.80 5.89
CA ARG A 139 -17.21 14.79 7.17
C ARG A 139 -16.76 16.16 7.63
N LYS A 140 -16.50 17.09 6.71
CA LYS A 140 -16.15 18.49 7.04
C LYS A 140 -17.35 19.32 7.46
N THR A 141 -18.54 19.01 6.94
CA THR A 141 -19.79 19.74 7.22
C THR A 141 -20.56 19.18 8.42
N LEU A 142 -20.26 17.95 8.84
CA LEU A 142 -20.73 17.42 10.12
C LEU A 142 -20.17 18.31 11.25
N PRO A 143 -21.04 18.94 12.08
CA PRO A 143 -20.58 19.74 13.20
C PRO A 143 -19.68 18.85 14.05
N ARG A 144 -18.44 19.32 14.31
CA ARG A 144 -17.53 18.67 15.26
C ARG A 144 -18.30 18.46 16.55
N ALA A 145 -18.78 17.25 16.77
CA ALA A 145 -19.34 16.86 18.04
C ALA A 145 -18.27 17.17 19.07
N ILE A 146 -18.66 18.00 20.04
CA ILE A 146 -17.80 18.60 21.05
C ILE A 146 -16.90 17.50 21.61
N SER A 147 -15.59 17.66 21.42
CA SER A 147 -14.58 16.75 21.97
C SER A 147 -14.83 16.61 23.48
N PRO A 148 -14.99 15.39 24.02
CA PRO A 148 -15.14 15.17 25.45
C PRO A 148 -13.77 15.36 26.10
N ARG A 149 -13.32 16.61 26.23
CA ARG A 149 -12.09 16.99 26.95
C ARG A 149 -12.34 17.68 28.29
N ASN A 150 -13.59 17.75 28.77
CA ASN A 150 -13.96 18.49 29.98
C ASN A 150 -14.56 17.63 31.11
N TYR A 151 -14.17 16.35 31.26
CA TYR A 151 -14.61 15.54 32.42
C TYR A 151 -13.51 15.22 33.47
N ASP A 152 -12.26 15.65 33.29
CA ASP A 152 -11.17 15.33 34.23
C ASP A 152 -10.95 16.36 35.35
N ARG A 153 -12.02 16.96 35.89
CA ARG A 153 -11.88 17.89 37.02
C ARG A 153 -12.88 17.70 38.16
N VAL A 154 -13.31 16.48 38.48
CA VAL A 154 -13.93 16.19 39.79
C VAL A 154 -13.63 14.76 40.24
N SER A 155 -12.45 14.53 40.84
CA SER A 155 -12.24 13.40 41.76
C SER A 155 -10.95 13.58 42.52
N GLY A 156 -10.96 14.48 43.50
CA GLY A 156 -10.04 14.46 44.61
C GLY A 156 -10.82 14.11 45.86
N LEU A 157 -10.76 12.84 46.31
CA LEU A 157 -10.91 12.45 47.71
C LEU A 157 -10.80 10.93 47.86
N VAL A 158 -10.13 10.56 48.96
CA VAL A 158 -10.00 9.23 49.60
C VAL A 158 -8.80 8.42 49.14
N GLY A 159 -7.72 8.55 49.91
CA GLY A 159 -6.59 7.65 49.95
C GLY A 159 -6.89 6.35 50.71
N GLY A 160 -5.93 5.45 50.69
CA GLY A 160 -5.99 4.19 51.43
C GLY A 160 -4.83 3.29 51.07
N ASP A 161 -3.74 3.45 51.81
CA ASP A 161 -2.58 2.56 51.87
C ASP A 161 -3.00 1.09 52.12
N LYS A 162 -2.25 0.14 51.57
CA LYS A 162 -1.38 -0.74 52.39
C LYS A 162 -0.58 -1.75 51.57
N SER A 163 0.63 -1.90 52.08
CA SER A 163 1.81 -2.65 51.66
C SER A 163 1.80 -4.11 52.17
N PHE A 164 2.97 -4.76 52.01
CA PHE A 164 3.43 -6.09 52.43
C PHE A 164 3.39 -7.16 51.32
N GLY A 165 4.48 -7.83 50.90
CA GLY A 165 5.86 -7.87 51.38
C GLY A 165 6.32 -9.33 51.59
N SER A 166 7.11 -9.87 50.65
CA SER A 166 8.19 -10.89 50.83
C SER A 166 7.78 -12.30 51.35
N SER A 167 8.47 -13.44 51.20
CA SER A 167 9.78 -13.88 50.68
C SER A 167 9.86 -15.43 50.71
N LEU A 168 10.69 -16.03 49.83
CA LEU A 168 11.55 -17.24 50.00
C LEU A 168 11.05 -18.71 49.93
N GLY A 169 11.82 -19.50 49.14
CA GLY A 169 12.16 -20.95 49.24
C GLY A 169 11.13 -21.93 48.68
N GLY A 170 11.39 -22.91 47.80
CA GLY A 170 12.60 -23.62 47.36
C GLY A 170 12.28 -25.13 47.34
N GLY A 171 12.45 -25.83 46.22
CA GLY A 171 12.39 -27.31 46.15
C GLY A 171 11.60 -27.91 44.98
N GLU A 172 12.30 -28.64 44.11
CA GLU A 172 11.82 -29.34 42.92
C GLU A 172 10.93 -30.58 43.22
N LEU A 173 10.06 -30.96 42.28
CA LEU A 173 10.12 -32.19 41.45
C LEU A 173 8.71 -32.77 41.10
N LEU A 174 8.58 -33.17 39.82
CA LEU A 174 7.68 -34.16 39.20
C LEU A 174 6.32 -33.74 38.60
N ARG A 175 6.31 -33.92 37.27
CA ARG A 175 5.23 -33.87 36.29
C ARG A 175 4.06 -34.80 36.62
N THR A 176 2.84 -34.39 36.30
CA THR A 176 1.89 -35.25 35.56
C THR A 176 0.92 -34.41 34.73
N THR A 177 0.56 -35.01 33.60
CA THR A 177 -0.20 -34.48 32.46
C THR A 177 -1.70 -34.40 32.73
N GLY A 178 -2.35 -33.31 32.33
CA GLY A 178 -3.82 -33.20 32.35
C GLY A 178 -4.33 -32.27 31.25
N SER A 179 -4.90 -32.87 30.22
CA SER A 179 -5.50 -32.23 29.04
C SER A 179 -6.73 -31.39 29.37
N GLY A 180 -6.75 -30.13 28.92
CA GLY A 180 -7.91 -29.25 28.98
C GLY A 180 -8.00 -28.37 27.74
N SER A 181 -9.18 -28.39 27.11
CA SER A 181 -9.55 -27.79 25.82
C SER A 181 -8.98 -26.39 25.52
N VAL A 182 -8.32 -26.26 24.36
CA VAL A 182 -7.85 -24.97 23.86
C VAL A 182 -8.94 -24.29 23.02
N SER A 183 -9.32 -23.12 23.53
CA SER A 183 -10.18 -22.10 22.94
C SER A 183 -9.67 -21.62 21.56
N VAL A 184 -10.62 -21.29 20.67
CA VAL A 184 -10.49 -20.81 19.28
C VAL A 184 -9.56 -19.59 19.10
N ARG A 185 -9.06 -18.99 20.19
CA ARG A 185 -8.05 -17.93 20.16
C ARG A 185 -6.61 -18.41 19.91
N LYS A 186 -6.31 -19.71 19.99
CA LYS A 186 -4.94 -20.24 19.75
C LYS A 186 -4.61 -20.50 18.26
N ILE A 187 -5.62 -20.61 17.40
CA ILE A 187 -5.42 -20.87 15.95
C ILE A 187 -4.83 -19.64 15.23
N PHE A 188 -4.97 -18.44 15.79
CA PHE A 188 -4.49 -17.20 15.17
C PHE A 188 -3.01 -16.90 15.41
N ILE A 189 -2.36 -17.57 16.36
CA ILE A 189 -0.93 -17.32 16.69
C ILE A 189 -0.03 -18.34 15.99
N ASP A 190 -0.49 -19.58 15.78
CA ASP A 190 0.31 -20.62 15.10
C ASP A 190 0.49 -20.40 13.58
N GLN A 191 -0.26 -19.47 12.96
CA GLN A 191 -0.06 -19.11 11.54
C GLN A 191 1.04 -18.06 11.30
N LEU A 192 1.56 -17.41 12.35
CA LEU A 192 2.63 -16.42 12.23
C LEU A 192 4.02 -16.97 12.60
N GLU A 193 4.09 -18.13 13.25
CA GLU A 193 5.34 -18.82 13.54
C GLU A 193 5.55 -19.95 12.52
N GLY A 194 6.21 -19.63 11.41
CA GLY A 194 6.56 -20.56 10.34
C GLY A 194 7.23 -21.86 10.82
N LYS A 195 6.40 -22.86 11.12
CA LYS A 195 6.81 -24.24 11.39
C LYS A 195 6.19 -25.16 10.34
N LEU A 196 6.80 -25.14 9.15
CA LEU A 196 6.90 -26.34 8.33
C LEU A 196 8.38 -26.60 8.06
N SER A 197 8.80 -27.80 8.47
CA SER A 197 10.11 -28.40 8.18
C SER A 197 10.33 -28.48 6.66
N PRO A 198 11.58 -28.34 6.19
CA PRO A 198 11.90 -28.36 4.76
C PRO A 198 11.84 -29.78 4.23
N PHE A 199 11.00 -30.03 3.22
CA PHE A 199 11.06 -31.25 2.43
C PHE A 199 11.64 -30.94 1.05
N SER A 200 12.78 -31.57 0.81
CA SER A 200 13.34 -32.06 -0.47
C SER A 200 13.42 -31.07 -1.64
N GLU A 201 14.62 -30.53 -1.83
CA GLU A 201 15.47 -30.79 -3.00
C GLU A 201 14.72 -31.23 -4.27
N TYR A 202 14.46 -30.25 -5.14
CA TYR A 202 14.09 -30.49 -6.53
C TYR A 202 15.29 -30.09 -7.39
N GLN A 203 15.92 -31.09 -8.01
CA GLN A 203 17.00 -30.92 -8.97
C GLN A 203 16.47 -30.26 -10.25
N ASP A 204 17.22 -29.27 -10.73
CA ASP A 204 17.04 -28.60 -12.01
C ASP A 204 17.52 -29.51 -13.16
N PRO A 205 16.66 -29.92 -14.12
CA PRO A 205 17.05 -30.82 -15.19
C PRO A 205 17.54 -30.12 -16.48
N PHE A 206 17.84 -28.81 -16.48
CA PHE A 206 18.30 -28.12 -17.69
C PHE A 206 19.56 -27.25 -17.48
N GLU A 207 20.60 -27.81 -16.88
CA GLU A 207 21.98 -27.42 -17.17
C GLU A 207 22.58 -28.37 -18.20
N SER A 208 22.26 -28.19 -19.48
CA SER A 208 23.01 -28.75 -20.61
C SER A 208 22.66 -27.94 -21.85
N ASP A 209 23.55 -27.02 -22.22
CA ASP A 209 23.91 -26.65 -23.60
C ASP A 209 24.38 -25.18 -23.69
N ARG A 210 25.64 -24.97 -23.31
CA ARG A 210 26.45 -23.86 -23.83
C ARG A 210 26.95 -24.23 -25.23
N PRO A 211 26.94 -23.28 -26.17
CA PRO A 211 27.99 -23.21 -27.18
C PRO A 211 28.89 -21.98 -26.97
N LEU A 212 30.15 -22.29 -26.66
CA LEU A 212 31.39 -21.67 -27.17
C LEU A 212 31.37 -20.18 -27.54
N GLN A 213 31.89 -19.34 -26.64
CA GLN A 213 32.45 -18.03 -27.01
C GLN A 213 33.83 -18.22 -27.65
N ARG A 214 33.99 -17.75 -28.89
CA ARG A 214 35.29 -17.48 -29.51
C ARG A 214 35.85 -16.19 -28.92
N THR A 215 37.04 -16.31 -28.36
CA THR A 215 38.00 -15.25 -28.07
C THR A 215 38.49 -14.61 -29.37
N GLU A 216 38.35 -13.30 -29.52
CA GLU A 216 39.28 -12.50 -30.31
C GLU A 216 39.73 -11.28 -29.50
N THR A 217 40.98 -11.35 -29.09
CA THR A 217 41.85 -10.25 -28.67
C THR A 217 42.19 -9.37 -29.86
N ALA A 218 42.05 -8.04 -29.72
CA ALA A 218 42.85 -7.09 -30.47
C ALA A 218 42.99 -5.78 -29.70
N SER A 219 44.23 -5.29 -29.70
CA SER A 219 44.83 -4.27 -28.87
C SER A 219 44.70 -2.84 -29.43
N SER A 220 45.09 -1.88 -28.59
CA SER A 220 45.68 -0.56 -28.94
C SER A 220 44.68 0.51 -29.46
N SER A 221 44.71 1.80 -29.08
CA SER A 221 45.82 2.67 -28.68
C SER A 221 45.31 3.97 -28.02
N ALA A 222 46.03 4.41 -26.98
CA ALA A 222 46.55 5.75 -26.64
C ALA A 222 45.84 7.08 -27.02
N SER A 223 46.12 8.08 -26.15
CA SER A 223 46.08 9.56 -26.33
C SER A 223 44.76 10.21 -25.87
N SER A 224 44.69 11.24 -25.01
CA SER A 224 45.69 12.14 -24.41
C SER A 224 45.16 12.82 -23.13
N THR A 225 46.10 13.08 -22.22
CA THR A 225 46.28 14.24 -21.32
C THR A 225 45.30 15.43 -21.44
N ASN A 226 44.79 15.92 -20.31
CA ASN A 226 45.23 17.23 -19.78
C ASN A 226 44.85 17.45 -18.29
N PHE A 227 45.86 17.96 -17.59
CA PHE A 227 45.89 18.59 -16.27
C PHE A 227 44.91 19.77 -16.15
N TYR A 228 44.38 20.03 -14.94
CA TYR A 228 44.62 21.29 -14.21
C TYR A 228 44.50 21.07 -12.70
N GLN A 229 45.34 21.82 -12.00
CA GLN A 229 45.63 21.79 -10.58
C GLN A 229 44.59 22.51 -9.72
N THR A 230 44.63 22.10 -8.45
CA THR A 230 44.22 22.76 -7.22
C THR A 230 44.43 24.27 -7.15
N GLU A 231 43.42 24.99 -6.64
CA GLU A 231 43.61 26.21 -5.85
C GLU A 231 42.78 26.11 -4.56
N THR A 232 43.48 26.25 -3.45
CA THR A 232 43.01 26.39 -2.07
C THR A 232 43.18 27.85 -1.67
N ASP A 233 42.13 28.44 -1.09
CA ASP A 233 42.13 29.56 -0.13
C ASP A 233 40.64 29.73 0.26
N GLY A 234 40.17 29.91 1.49
CA GLY A 234 40.76 30.39 2.73
C GLY A 234 39.82 31.45 3.32
N ILE A 235 39.46 31.31 4.61
CA ILE A 235 38.86 32.32 5.53
C ILE A 235 37.31 32.41 5.56
N ARG A 236 36.66 31.99 6.68
CA ARG A 236 36.27 32.88 7.81
C ARG A 236 35.28 32.21 8.80
N GLU A 237 35.61 32.31 10.10
CA GLU A 237 34.80 32.41 11.36
C GLU A 237 33.53 31.54 11.51
N GLY A 238 33.23 30.87 12.63
CA GLY A 238 33.58 31.08 14.04
C GLY A 238 32.30 30.90 14.87
N GLU A 239 32.44 30.39 16.10
CA GLU A 239 31.41 30.20 17.14
C GLU A 239 30.52 28.94 16.96
N GLY A 240 30.35 28.05 17.92
CA GLY A 240 30.80 27.98 19.30
C GLY A 240 29.79 27.11 20.05
N GLU A 241 30.14 25.89 20.45
CA GLU A 241 29.34 25.13 21.41
C GLU A 241 30.22 24.46 22.44
N ARG A 242 29.73 24.59 23.65
CA ARG A 242 30.28 24.32 24.97
C ARG A 242 29.58 23.05 25.48
N GLU A 243 30.12 22.51 26.57
CA GLU A 243 29.52 21.49 27.45
C GLU A 243 29.76 20.04 27.02
N GLU A 244 30.10 19.10 27.89
CA GLU A 244 30.53 19.10 29.29
C GLU A 244 31.16 17.70 29.48
N GLU A 245 32.36 17.64 30.07
CA GLU A 245 32.96 16.38 30.49
C GLU A 245 32.33 15.93 31.82
N GLU A 246 31.83 14.70 31.89
CA GLU A 246 31.65 13.99 33.17
C GLU A 246 32.61 12.80 33.29
N PRO A 247 33.27 12.62 34.45
CA PRO A 247 34.32 11.63 34.64
C PRO A 247 33.85 10.34 35.30
N ALA A 248 34.69 9.32 35.09
CA ALA A 248 34.73 8.01 35.72
C ALA A 248 34.41 7.94 37.23
N GLY A 249 33.51 7.01 37.60
CA GLY A 249 33.40 6.41 38.94
C GLY A 249 33.89 4.97 38.91
N LYS A 250 35.18 4.72 39.19
CA LYS A 250 35.74 4.24 40.46
C LYS A 250 35.04 3.01 41.07
N SER A 251 35.63 1.85 40.79
CA SER A 251 35.62 0.68 41.65
C SER A 251 36.48 0.90 42.90
N LEU A 252 36.06 0.32 44.03
CA LEU A 252 36.84 -0.27 45.14
C LEU A 252 36.25 0.10 46.50
N CYS A 253 36.03 -0.93 47.34
CA CYS A 253 36.28 -1.07 48.78
C CYS A 253 35.48 -2.32 49.24
N ASN A 254 36.10 -3.48 49.52
CA ASN A 254 36.90 -3.88 50.69
C ASN A 254 36.05 -4.28 51.92
N SER A 255 36.22 -5.56 52.29
CA SER A 255 36.51 -6.13 53.61
C SER A 255 35.74 -5.65 54.86
N ASP A 256 35.12 -6.58 55.60
CA ASP A 256 35.73 -7.17 56.81
C ASP A 256 34.73 -7.96 57.68
N ASP A 257 35.23 -9.12 58.11
CA ASP A 257 35.15 -9.75 59.43
C ASP A 257 34.05 -9.33 60.43
N SER A 258 33.32 -10.35 60.91
CA SER A 258 32.92 -10.46 62.31
C SER A 258 32.65 -11.92 62.68
N GLY A 259 33.65 -12.53 63.32
CA GLY A 259 33.52 -13.81 64.01
C GLY A 259 32.58 -13.70 65.24
N GLY A 260 31.82 -14.77 65.46
CA GLY A 260 31.00 -14.97 66.65
C GLY A 260 31.05 -16.42 67.08
N SER A 261 32.00 -16.73 67.95
CA SER A 261 32.16 -18.00 68.64
C SER A 261 31.04 -18.19 69.66
N GLY A 262 30.35 -19.34 69.60
CA GLY A 262 29.28 -19.72 70.53
C GLY A 262 29.28 -21.22 70.77
N ARG A 263 29.97 -21.63 71.84
CA ARG A 263 30.04 -22.99 72.40
C ARG A 263 28.67 -23.65 72.63
N GLY A 264 28.65 -24.96 72.40
CA GLY A 264 28.21 -25.93 73.42
C GLY A 264 26.72 -26.22 73.51
N GLY A 265 26.35 -27.46 73.20
CA GLY A 265 25.00 -27.96 73.48
C GLY A 265 24.72 -29.29 72.80
N SER A 266 25.39 -30.34 73.25
CA SER A 266 24.99 -31.73 73.02
C SER A 266 23.60 -31.97 73.64
N GLY A 267 22.56 -31.74 72.85
CA GLY A 267 21.21 -32.16 73.14
C GLY A 267 20.80 -33.19 72.10
N GLN A 268 20.65 -34.44 72.53
CA GLN A 268 20.03 -35.50 71.76
C GLN A 268 18.67 -35.03 71.25
N SER A 269 18.61 -34.58 69.99
CA SER A 269 17.34 -34.40 69.30
C SER A 269 17.06 -35.70 68.57
N SER A 270 16.30 -36.56 69.24
CA SER A 270 15.61 -37.67 68.60
C SER A 270 15.01 -37.16 67.29
N PHE A 271 15.46 -37.74 66.16
CA PHE A 271 14.81 -37.61 64.87
C PHE A 271 13.38 -38.14 65.01
N ILE A 272 12.47 -37.28 65.46
CA ILE A 272 11.05 -37.44 65.21
C ILE A 272 10.92 -37.08 63.73
N THR A 273 10.93 -38.10 62.88
CA THR A 273 10.33 -38.04 61.55
C THR A 273 8.83 -37.88 61.76
N SER A 274 8.43 -36.68 62.20
CA SER A 274 7.05 -36.26 62.28
C SER A 274 6.61 -36.14 60.83
N THR A 275 5.87 -37.12 60.35
CA THR A 275 5.10 -37.01 59.12
C THR A 275 4.04 -35.95 59.36
N TYR A 276 4.39 -34.69 59.10
CA TYR A 276 3.45 -33.58 59.11
C TYR A 276 2.45 -33.86 58.00
N GLU A 277 1.23 -34.25 58.35
CA GLU A 277 0.12 -34.28 57.40
C GLU A 277 -0.18 -32.81 57.05
N LEU A 278 0.32 -32.37 55.90
CA LEU A 278 -0.02 -31.06 55.34
C LEU A 278 -1.54 -30.94 55.27
N THR A 279 -2.07 -29.88 55.85
CA THR A 279 -3.50 -29.59 55.75
C THR A 279 -3.84 -29.29 54.28
N ASP A 280 -5.08 -29.50 53.86
CA ASP A 280 -5.50 -29.19 52.49
C ASP A 280 -5.25 -27.72 52.13
N GLN A 281 -5.24 -26.83 53.11
CA GLN A 281 -4.90 -25.41 52.96
C GLN A 281 -3.42 -25.19 52.61
N ASP A 282 -2.51 -25.97 53.19
CA ASP A 282 -1.08 -25.89 52.87
C ASP A 282 -0.80 -26.38 51.44
N ARG A 283 -1.52 -27.41 50.98
CA ARG A 283 -1.44 -27.91 49.60
C ARG A 283 -1.92 -26.88 48.60
N ALA A 284 -3.09 -26.27 48.84
CA ALA A 284 -3.62 -25.21 47.97
C ALA A 284 -2.68 -23.98 47.92
N THR A 285 -2.02 -23.66 49.03
CA THR A 285 -1.05 -22.56 49.08
C THR A 285 0.21 -22.85 48.24
N LEU A 286 0.67 -24.10 48.23
CA LEU A 286 1.81 -24.51 47.39
C LEU A 286 1.46 -24.50 45.90
N GLU A 287 0.26 -24.95 45.53
CA GLU A 287 -0.23 -24.92 44.15
C GLU A 287 -0.32 -23.49 43.61
N LEU A 288 -0.94 -22.58 44.36
CA LEU A 288 -1.01 -21.17 43.99
C LEU A 288 0.37 -20.51 43.86
N LYS A 289 1.34 -20.89 44.71
CA LYS A 289 2.73 -20.39 44.59
C LYS A 289 3.40 -20.90 43.30
N ALA A 290 3.15 -22.14 42.92
CA ALA A 290 3.66 -22.72 41.69
C ALA A 290 3.08 -22.02 40.46
N GLU A 291 1.75 -21.85 40.39
CA GLU A 291 1.08 -21.11 39.32
C GLU A 291 1.58 -19.65 39.23
N LEU A 292 1.80 -19.01 40.38
CA LEU A 292 2.33 -17.65 40.43
C LEU A 292 3.78 -17.58 39.90
N SER A 293 4.60 -18.61 40.12
CA SER A 293 5.95 -18.69 39.57
C SER A 293 5.95 -18.93 38.06
N GLU A 294 5.04 -19.76 37.56
CA GLU A 294 4.87 -20.04 36.13
C GLU A 294 4.40 -18.79 35.38
N THR A 295 3.35 -18.14 35.88
CA THR A 295 2.84 -16.88 35.30
C THR A 295 3.87 -15.75 35.33
N ARG A 296 4.77 -15.71 36.33
CA ARG A 296 5.92 -14.78 36.34
C ARG A 296 6.93 -15.12 35.25
N SER A 297 7.25 -16.40 35.06
CA SER A 297 8.17 -16.85 34.02
C SER A 297 7.63 -16.58 32.61
N GLU A 298 6.35 -16.86 32.37
CA GLU A 298 5.65 -16.53 31.13
C GLU A 298 5.67 -15.02 30.87
N ARG A 299 5.40 -14.20 31.90
CA ARG A 299 5.49 -12.74 31.80
C ARG A 299 6.88 -12.28 31.38
N ASP A 300 7.94 -12.85 31.97
CA ASP A 300 9.32 -12.49 31.64
C ASP A 300 9.69 -12.92 30.21
N GLN A 301 9.20 -14.07 29.75
CA GLN A 301 9.37 -14.52 28.36
C GLN A 301 8.64 -13.59 27.37
N LEU A 302 7.39 -13.23 27.66
CA LEU A 302 6.62 -12.28 26.85
C LEU A 302 7.28 -10.91 26.82
N LYS A 303 7.85 -10.45 27.95
CA LYS A 303 8.60 -9.19 28.02
C LYS A 303 9.85 -9.22 27.13
N LYS A 304 10.58 -10.35 27.09
CA LYS A 304 11.72 -10.55 26.18
C LYS A 304 11.29 -10.53 24.71
N GLN A 305 10.19 -11.22 24.37
CA GLN A 305 9.63 -11.20 23.02
C GLN A 305 9.20 -9.79 22.60
N LEU A 306 8.58 -9.04 23.50
CA LEU A 306 8.17 -7.65 23.25
C LEU A 306 9.36 -6.75 22.95
N MET A 307 10.45 -6.85 23.70
CA MET A 307 11.69 -6.10 23.42
C MET A 307 12.29 -6.47 22.05
N GLN A 308 12.30 -7.76 21.68
CA GLN A 308 12.78 -8.19 20.37
C GLN A 308 11.92 -7.66 19.21
N LEU A 309 10.60 -7.62 19.40
CA LEU A 309 9.68 -7.04 18.41
C LEU A 309 9.85 -5.53 18.28
N GLN A 310 10.06 -4.82 19.40
CA GLN A 310 10.35 -3.38 19.39
C GLN A 310 11.66 -3.07 18.66
N GLU A 311 12.72 -3.85 18.87
CA GLU A 311 13.98 -3.69 18.15
C GLU A 311 13.82 -3.94 16.65
N LYS A 312 13.08 -4.98 16.26
CA LYS A 312 12.76 -5.27 14.85
C LYS A 312 11.93 -4.15 14.22
N LEU A 313 11.01 -3.55 14.97
CA LEU A 313 10.21 -2.41 14.51
C LEU A 313 11.12 -1.20 14.25
N PHE A 314 12.00 -0.88 15.19
CA PHE A 314 12.93 0.25 15.05
C PHE A 314 13.82 0.12 13.81
N LYS A 315 14.40 -1.07 13.57
CA LYS A 315 15.20 -1.34 12.35
C LYS A 315 14.40 -1.18 11.05
N LYS A 316 13.10 -1.53 11.07
CA LYS A 316 12.22 -1.32 9.92
C LYS A 316 11.90 0.15 9.71
N ASP A 317 11.67 0.91 10.79
CA ASP A 317 11.41 2.35 10.70
C ASP A 317 12.63 3.12 10.15
N GLU A 318 13.85 2.75 10.56
CA GLU A 318 15.08 3.30 9.97
C GLU A 318 15.18 2.99 8.47
N LYS A 319 14.87 1.76 8.07
CA LYS A 319 14.86 1.38 6.64
C LYS A 319 13.79 2.17 5.86
N ILE A 320 12.61 2.41 6.45
CA ILE A 320 11.56 3.22 5.82
C ILE A 320 12.05 4.65 5.62
N LYS A 321 12.69 5.27 6.61
CA LYS A 321 13.28 6.61 6.48
C LYS A 321 14.33 6.67 5.38
N SER A 322 15.24 5.71 5.34
CA SER A 322 16.27 5.64 4.29
C SER A 322 15.66 5.51 2.89
N LEU A 323 14.59 4.72 2.72
CA LEU A 323 13.89 4.60 1.44
C LEU A 323 13.11 5.87 1.07
N GLN A 324 12.56 6.58 2.05
CA GLN A 324 11.92 7.88 1.82
C GLN A 324 12.91 8.92 1.31
N ASP A 325 14.10 9.00 1.91
CA ASP A 325 15.17 9.90 1.45
C ASP A 325 15.62 9.58 0.01
N GLU A 326 15.69 8.30 -0.35
CA GLU A 326 16.00 7.87 -1.72
C GLU A 326 14.89 8.26 -2.72
N VAL A 327 13.63 8.06 -2.33
CA VAL A 327 12.47 8.49 -3.14
C VAL A 327 12.49 10.00 -3.38
N ASP A 328 12.81 10.80 -2.37
CA ASP A 328 12.84 12.25 -2.52
C ASP A 328 14.00 12.72 -3.40
N LYS A 329 15.18 12.08 -3.31
CA LYS A 329 16.28 12.29 -4.27
C LYS A 329 15.87 11.95 -5.70
N LEU A 330 15.15 10.84 -5.90
CA LEU A 330 14.66 10.44 -7.23
C LEU A 330 13.60 11.41 -7.77
N LYS A 331 12.75 11.98 -6.93
CA LYS A 331 11.81 13.04 -7.37
C LYS A 331 12.56 14.28 -7.83
N GLU A 332 13.62 14.67 -7.13
CA GLU A 332 14.44 15.81 -7.49
C GLU A 332 15.15 15.60 -8.84
N THR A 333 15.69 14.39 -9.09
CA THR A 333 16.29 14.07 -10.39
C THR A 333 15.26 14.07 -11.52
N ILE A 334 14.07 13.51 -11.30
CA ILE A 334 12.97 13.58 -12.27
C ILE A 334 12.60 15.03 -12.56
N HIS A 335 12.53 15.90 -11.55
CA HIS A 335 12.25 17.32 -11.75
C HIS A 335 13.35 18.01 -12.57
N LYS A 336 14.63 17.72 -12.28
CA LYS A 336 15.78 18.24 -13.04
C LYS A 336 15.78 17.79 -14.50
N ILE A 337 15.31 16.57 -14.79
CA ILE A 337 15.22 16.04 -16.16
C ILE A 337 14.02 16.66 -16.92
N ASN A 338 12.91 16.87 -16.23
CA ASN A 338 11.69 17.39 -16.86
C ASN A 338 11.72 18.90 -17.12
N SER A 339 12.47 19.68 -16.32
CA SER A 339 12.57 21.15 -16.51
C SER A 339 13.12 21.52 -17.90
N PRO A 340 14.27 20.98 -18.37
CA PRO A 340 14.76 21.26 -19.72
C PRO A 340 13.79 20.82 -20.81
N ASN A 341 13.08 19.71 -20.61
CA ASN A 341 12.14 19.21 -21.62
C ASN A 341 10.97 20.17 -21.85
N SER A 342 10.53 20.89 -20.81
CA SER A 342 9.54 21.97 -20.93
C SER A 342 10.10 23.15 -21.72
N ASP A 343 11.35 23.53 -21.47
CA ASP A 343 12.01 24.64 -22.17
C ASP A 343 12.23 24.29 -23.66
N TYR A 344 12.66 23.07 -23.96
CA TYR A 344 12.77 22.56 -25.33
C TYR A 344 11.42 22.50 -26.05
N ALA A 345 10.33 22.19 -25.35
CA ALA A 345 8.99 22.20 -25.94
C ALA A 345 8.57 23.62 -26.34
N LEU A 346 8.83 24.62 -25.49
CA LEU A 346 8.54 26.02 -25.79
C LEU A 346 9.41 26.54 -26.94
N GLU A 347 10.70 26.20 -26.96
CA GLU A 347 11.60 26.58 -28.04
C GLU A 347 11.22 25.95 -29.38
N ASN A 348 10.81 24.68 -29.38
CA ASN A 348 10.26 24.02 -30.58
C ASN A 348 8.99 24.71 -31.10
N GLU A 349 8.10 25.17 -30.22
CA GLU A 349 6.90 25.90 -30.63
C GLU A 349 7.26 27.25 -31.25
N ASN A 350 8.21 27.98 -30.66
CA ASN A 350 8.72 29.23 -31.23
C ASN A 350 9.35 29.00 -32.62
N LEU A 351 10.14 27.93 -32.78
CA LEU A 351 10.72 27.57 -34.08
C LEU A 351 9.64 27.23 -35.12
N ARG A 352 8.55 26.55 -34.73
CA ARG A 352 7.41 26.29 -35.63
C ARG A 352 6.77 27.59 -36.14
N VAL A 353 6.53 28.54 -35.24
CA VAL A 353 5.97 29.86 -35.61
C VAL A 353 6.89 30.60 -36.59
N VAL A 354 8.21 30.55 -36.36
CA VAL A 354 9.20 31.14 -37.28
C VAL A 354 9.17 30.45 -38.65
N ILE A 355 9.12 29.11 -38.68
CA ILE A 355 9.03 28.34 -39.94
C ILE A 355 7.76 28.71 -40.72
N GLU A 356 6.60 28.79 -40.06
CA GLU A 356 5.34 29.18 -40.71
C GLU A 356 5.40 30.60 -41.28
N SER A 357 6.03 31.54 -40.56
CA SER A 357 6.26 32.90 -41.04
C SER A 357 7.13 32.93 -42.28
N LEU A 358 8.26 32.22 -42.26
CA LEU A 358 9.16 32.11 -43.41
C LEU A 358 8.49 31.46 -44.62
N GLN A 359 7.67 30.42 -44.41
CA GLN A 359 6.90 29.78 -45.48
C GLN A 359 5.88 30.73 -46.12
N LYS A 360 5.22 31.58 -45.33
CA LYS A 360 4.31 32.62 -45.87
C LYS A 360 5.07 33.64 -46.71
N SER A 361 6.20 34.14 -46.21
CA SER A 361 7.06 35.07 -46.96
C SER A 361 7.56 34.46 -48.27
N LEU A 362 7.95 33.19 -48.26
CA LEU A 362 8.43 32.49 -49.46
C LEU A 362 7.33 32.34 -50.52
N LYS A 363 6.09 32.02 -50.12
CA LYS A 363 4.93 31.99 -51.03
C LYS A 363 4.60 33.36 -51.61
N SER A 364 4.75 34.43 -50.81
CA SER A 364 4.56 35.80 -51.29
C SER A 364 5.58 36.15 -52.37
N LEU A 365 6.86 35.84 -52.12
CA LEU A 365 7.94 36.11 -53.06
C LEU A 365 7.80 35.32 -54.36
N ASP A 366 7.38 34.05 -54.27
CA ASP A 366 7.08 33.22 -55.45
C ASP A 366 5.98 33.84 -56.34
N GLY A 367 4.93 34.39 -55.71
CA GLY A 367 3.89 35.13 -56.41
C GLY A 367 4.39 36.40 -57.10
N GLU A 368 5.30 37.14 -56.47
CA GLU A 368 5.95 38.32 -57.09
C GLU A 368 6.81 37.93 -58.30
N VAL A 369 7.56 36.83 -58.21
CA VAL A 369 8.39 36.32 -59.31
C VAL A 369 7.53 35.95 -60.53
N GLU A 370 6.42 35.25 -60.33
CA GLU A 370 5.49 34.92 -61.43
C GLU A 370 4.85 36.18 -62.03
N LEU A 371 4.50 37.19 -61.23
CA LEU A 371 4.03 38.48 -61.73
C LEU A 371 5.09 39.18 -62.60
N HIS A 372 6.35 39.20 -62.16
CA HIS A 372 7.46 39.78 -62.93
C HIS A 372 7.71 39.04 -64.24
N LYS A 373 7.60 37.70 -64.23
CA LYS A 373 7.73 36.85 -65.41
C LYS A 373 6.62 37.12 -66.43
N LEU A 374 5.39 37.36 -65.98
CA LEU A 374 4.28 37.78 -66.85
C LEU A 374 4.54 39.16 -67.48
N LYS A 375 4.97 40.14 -66.68
CA LYS A 375 5.33 41.48 -67.18
C LYS A 375 6.45 41.45 -68.22
N LEU A 376 7.45 40.57 -68.05
CA LEU A 376 8.52 40.39 -69.04
C LEU A 376 8.00 39.80 -70.35
N LYS A 377 7.08 38.81 -70.28
CA LYS A 377 6.44 38.26 -71.49
C LYS A 377 5.66 39.31 -72.25
N GLU A 378 4.87 40.13 -71.54
CA GLU A 378 4.09 41.23 -72.11
C GLU A 378 5.00 42.26 -72.80
N ARG A 379 6.06 42.72 -72.12
CA ARG A 379 7.07 43.63 -72.67
C ARG A 379 7.76 43.09 -73.92
N ASN A 380 8.08 41.79 -73.94
CA ASN A 380 8.68 41.18 -75.12
C ASN A 380 7.71 41.15 -76.30
N SER A 381 6.45 40.80 -76.08
CA SER A 381 5.42 40.86 -77.13
C SER A 381 5.19 42.28 -77.66
N GLU A 382 5.29 43.30 -76.81
CA GLU A 382 5.20 44.71 -77.21
C GLU A 382 6.40 45.15 -78.07
N LEU A 383 7.61 44.69 -77.74
CA LEU A 383 8.82 44.92 -78.53
C LEU A 383 8.75 44.24 -79.91
N ASP A 384 8.23 43.02 -79.97
CA ASP A 384 8.07 42.30 -81.25
C ASP A 384 7.13 43.08 -82.20
N LEU A 385 6.04 43.64 -81.67
CA LEU A 385 5.11 44.48 -82.42
C LEU A 385 5.69 45.82 -82.89
N GLN A 386 6.72 46.35 -82.22
CA GLN A 386 7.39 47.60 -82.63
C GLN A 386 8.43 47.37 -83.75
N ASN A 387 8.89 46.14 -83.93
CA ASN A 387 9.90 45.78 -84.92
C ASN A 387 9.31 45.30 -86.26
N GLU A 388 7.99 45.05 -86.32
CA GLU A 388 7.21 44.86 -87.56
C GLU A 388 6.75 46.21 -88.13
#